data_AF-A0AB36CYT4-F1
#
_entry.id   AF-A0AB36CYT4-F1
#
_cell.length_a   1.000
_cell.length_b   1.000
_cell.length_c   1.000
_cell.angle_alpha   90.00
_cell.angle_beta   90.00
_cell.angle_gamma   90.00
#
_symmetry.space_group_name_H-M   'P 1'
#
loop_
_entity.id
_entity.type
_entity.pdbx_description
1 polymer ?
#
loop_
_entity_poly.entity_id
_entity_poly.type
_entity_poly.pdbx_seq_one_letter_code
_entity_poly.pdbx_strand_id
1 'polypeptide(L)' 'MELEGKRYALEFVRALGAAIRREPVRTKAIADLTRYAANRPASVASGVKIVIDVLKGAT' A
#
# COMPACT_ATOMS: atom_id res chain seq x y z
N MET A 1 -5.82 -12.12 -8.54
CA MET A 1 -5.92 -11.90 -7.09
C MET A 1 -4.71 -11.13 -6.54
N GLU A 2 -3.47 -11.59 -6.70
CA GLU A 2 -2.30 -10.77 -6.31
C GLU A 2 -2.17 -9.47 -7.11
N LEU A 3 -2.27 -9.58 -8.44
CA LEU A 3 -2.30 -8.41 -9.32
C LEU A 3 -3.40 -7.41 -8.95
N GLU A 4 -4.54 -7.90 -8.46
CA GLU A 4 -5.64 -7.07 -7.98
C GLU A 4 -5.27 -6.32 -6.70
N GLY A 5 -4.71 -7.01 -5.71
CA GLY A 5 -4.20 -6.38 -4.47
C GLY A 5 -3.12 -5.33 -4.76
N LYS A 6 -2.20 -5.64 -5.67
CA LYS A 6 -1.16 -4.71 -6.13
C LYS A 6 -1.77 -3.50 -6.84
N ARG A 7 -2.73 -3.70 -7.74
CA ARG A 7 -3.40 -2.63 -8.48
C ARG A 7 -4.17 -1.71 -7.55
N TYR A 8 -4.93 -2.26 -6.61
CA TYR A 8 -5.62 -1.48 -5.58
C TYR A 8 -4.64 -0.61 -4.77
N ALA A 9 -3.56 -1.21 -4.25
CA ALA A 9 -2.60 -0.48 -3.43
C ALA A 9 -1.86 0.61 -4.23
N LEU A 10 -1.55 0.37 -5.51
CA LEU A 10 -0.97 1.38 -6.39
C LEU A 10 -1.92 2.54 -6.64
N GLU A 11 -3.19 2.29 -6.93
CA GLU A 11 -4.18 3.35 -7.16
C GLU A 11 -4.43 4.16 -5.88
N PHE A 12 -4.46 3.51 -4.71
CA PHE A 12 -4.52 4.17 -3.41
C PHE A 12 -3.34 5.14 -3.21
N VAL A 13 -2.10 4.70 -3.48
CA VAL A 13 -0.91 5.54 -3.35
C VAL A 13 -0.91 6.67 -4.39
N ARG A 14 -1.31 6.39 -5.63
CA ARG A 14 -1.40 7.40 -6.69
C ARG A 14 -2.39 8.51 -6.36
N ALA A 15 -3.51 8.18 -5.72
CA ALA A 15 -4.50 9.15 -5.28
C ALA A 15 -3.94 10.13 -4.22
N LEU A 16 -2.91 9.73 -3.47
CA LEU A 16 -2.21 10.62 -2.51
C LEU A 16 -1.23 11.58 -3.22
N GLY A 17 -0.85 11.29 -4.47
CA GLY A 17 0.00 12.15 -5.29
C GLY A 17 1.32 12.51 -4.61
N ALA A 18 1.73 13.78 -4.73
CA ALA A 18 2.99 14.26 -4.15
C ALA A 18 3.01 14.22 -2.61
N ALA A 19 1.85 14.18 -1.94
CA ALA A 19 1.76 14.17 -0.49
C ALA A 19 2.38 12.91 0.11
N ILE A 20 2.44 11.79 -0.63
CA ILE A 20 3.07 10.54 -0.17
C ILE A 20 4.55 10.71 0.22
N ARG A 21 5.23 11.75 -0.29
CA ARG A 21 6.62 12.06 0.07
C ARG A 21 6.76 12.60 1.50
N ARG A 22 5.67 13.11 2.07
CA ARG A 22 5.64 13.57 3.46
C ARG A 22 5.57 12.35 4.36
N GLU A 23 6.54 12.21 5.26
CA GLU A 23 6.62 11.10 6.21
C GLU A 23 5.29 10.76 6.91
N PRO A 24 4.53 11.71 7.49
CA PRO A 24 3.28 11.36 8.19
C PRO A 24 2.23 10.77 7.24
N VAL A 25 2.18 11.22 5.99
CA VAL A 25 1.24 10.69 4.98
C VAL A 25 1.67 9.28 4.57
N ARG A 26 2.97 9.06 4.37
CA ARG A 26 3.54 7.74 4.05
C ARG A 26 3.27 6.73 5.16
N THR A 27 3.53 7.10 6.41
CA THR A 27 3.27 6.24 7.58
C THR A 27 1.80 5.87 7.70
N LYS A 28 0.89 6.84 7.52
CA LYS A 28 -0.55 6.56 7.51
C LYS A 28 -0.96 5.64 6.35
N ALA A 29 -0.43 5.87 5.15
CA ALA A 29 -0.71 5.03 3.98
C ALA A 29 -0.27 3.57 4.22
N ILE A 30 0.89 3.35 4.82
CA ILE A 30 1.37 2.02 5.21
C ILE A 30 0.40 1.37 6.20
N ALA A 31 -0.05 2.09 7.22
CA ALA A 31 -0.99 1.58 8.22
C ALA A 31 -2.35 1.21 7.60
N ASP A 32 -2.90 2.08 6.74
CA ASP A 32 -4.18 1.86 6.06
C ASP A 32 -4.12 0.62 5.13
N LEU A 33 -3.04 0.49 4.34
CA LEU A 33 -2.83 -0.67 3.46
C LEU A 33 -2.61 -1.97 4.27
N THR A 34 -1.93 -1.88 5.41
CA THR A 34 -1.72 -3.04 6.29
C THR A 34 -3.05 -3.52 6.88
N ARG A 35 -3.90 -2.59 7.34
CA ARG A 35 -5.24 -2.90 7.85
C ARG A 35 -6.14 -3.49 6.77
N TYR A 36 -6.04 -2.97 5.56
CA TYR A 36 -6.74 -3.53 4.40
C TYR A 36 -6.30 -4.97 4.15
N ALA A 37 -4.98 -5.23 4.06
CA ALA A 37 -4.44 -6.56 3.78
C ALA A 37 -4.84 -7.61 4.83
N ALA A 38 -4.94 -7.22 6.11
CA ALA A 38 -5.30 -8.12 7.21
C ALA A 38 -6.68 -8.78 7.07
N ASN A 39 -7.61 -8.15 6.33
CA ASN A 39 -8.98 -8.63 6.13
C ASN A 39 -9.21 -9.26 4.74
N ARG A 40 -8.13 -9.57 4.02
CA ARG A 40 -8.20 -10.06 2.64
C ARG A 40 -7.61 -11.47 2.51
N PRO A 41 -7.99 -12.21 1.46
CA PRO A 41 -7.34 -13.47 1.13
C PRO A 41 -5.83 -13.29 0.95
N ALA A 42 -5.04 -14.30 1.34
CA ALA A 42 -3.58 -14.24 1.30
C ALA A 42 -3.02 -13.81 -0.06
N SER A 43 -3.62 -14.26 -1.16
CA SER A 43 -3.22 -13.86 -2.51
C SER A 43 -3.40 -12.36 -2.77
N VAL A 44 -4.46 -11.73 -2.26
CA VAL A 44 -4.66 -10.27 -2.38
C VAL A 44 -3.71 -9.52 -1.44
N ALA A 45 -3.55 -10.01 -0.20
CA ALA A 45 -2.65 -9.44 0.78
C ALA A 45 -1.19 -9.42 0.30
N SER A 46 -0.74 -10.46 -0.42
CA SER A 46 0.58 -10.53 -1.06
C SER A 46 0.82 -9.35 -1.99
N GLY A 47 -0.15 -9.03 -2.85
CA GLY A 47 -0.04 -7.91 -3.80
C GLY A 47 0.03 -6.55 -3.12
N VAL A 48 -0.73 -6.37 -2.03
CA VAL A 48 -0.69 -5.14 -1.21
C VAL A 48 0.65 -5.00 -0.49
N LYS A 49 1.21 -6.11 0.01
CA LYS A 49 2.51 -6.13 0.71
C LYS A 49 3.64 -5.61 -0.17
N ILE A 50 3.66 -5.94 -1.46
CA ILE A 50 4.67 -5.43 -2.41
C ILE A 50 4.71 -3.89 -2.39
N VAL A 51 3.55 -3.23 -2.39
CA VAL A 51 3.48 -1.76 -2.39
C VAL A 51 3.88 -1.19 -1.02
N ILE A 52 3.49 -1.85 0.08
CA ILE A 52 3.93 -1.47 1.43
C ILE A 52 5.46 -1.51 1.53
N ASP A 53 6.11 -2.55 1.00
CA ASP A 53 7.56 -2.70 1.04
C ASP A 53 8.25 -1.58 0.24
N VAL A 54 7.70 -1.17 -0.91
CA VAL A 54 8.18 0.01 -1.67
C VAL A 54 8.04 1.29 -0.84
N LEU A 55 6.91 1.50 -0.15
CA LEU A 55 6.72 2.68 0.69
C LEU A 55 7.66 2.72 1.89
N LYS A 56 8.06 1.56 2.43
CA LYS A 56 9.04 1.46 3.51
C LYS A 56 10.47 1.70 3.04
N GLY A 57 10.80 1.27 1.82
CA GLY A 57 12.13 1.42 1.21
C GLY A 57 12.39 2.78 0.54
N ALA A 58 11.36 3.62 0.39
CA ALA A 58 11.51 4.98 -0.12
C ALA A 58 12.08 5.93 0.96
N THR A 59 13.35 5.72 1.30
CA THR A 59 14.18 6.63 2.11
C THR A 59 15.01 7.54 1.23
#